data_AF-C4R0K8-F1
#
_entry.id   AF-C4R0K8-F1
#
_cell.length_a   1.000
_cell.length_b   1.000
_cell.length_c   1.000
_cell.angle_alpha   90.00
_cell.angle_beta   90.00
_cell.angle_gamma   90.00
#
_symmetry.space_group_name_H-M   'P 1'
#
loop_
_entity.id
_entity.type
_entity.pdbx_description
1 polymer ?
#
loop_
_entity_poly.entity_id
_entity_poly.type
_entity_poly.pdbx_seq_one_letter_code
_entity_poly.pdbx_strand_id
1 'polypeptide(L)'
;MTENSAELRKRSVKNDSGSFPYSDSVLMKRASSSSSELLGNLADESTKEEYLLNKLDMFLSDLEFKLDNFEEYMSSSNHEHLEFISTLLSLKDKVVRKSKQFHMDQILKIIEDNYGALLPSSLNVTEKLITAINFLDAKLSEFDKLLIEEQNQLMPIINQKLMNVDEAIEKGADNKLIHFYDLPFHWRENKYIVFGYRFNGTHKEATKSICQCHNETFNIWSHLLGAMLLVYLSFCHLPSMELFQSFNMTDKFVLYQFMFCAFHCLMSSTFWHSFSNIASFPLRNSYACVDYTGITVLITSSVVTTEHVALQHVNAWYRICLITFSVLSGVAGVMFTWSPYFDKPENRHLRISFFVSLAFLGVSTFVLLWFLKGVSPTFAFYFPLLRSFASYGIGVVFYATFIPEKWRTDVVVDNKEICDRTLLTLYKESRLEEELYNKTPELTSKGKKKHLTSLYWCDYILSSHNIWHLFVLGGILGHYSAILEMFGNMKDFV
;
A
#
# COMPACT_ATOMS: atom_id res chain seq x y z
N MET A 1 -23.26 -27.21 9.43
CA MET A 1 -22.39 -26.27 10.19
C MET A 1 -23.12 -24.99 10.59
N THR A 2 -24.46 -25.01 10.73
CA THR A 2 -25.30 -23.83 10.93
C THR A 2 -25.67 -23.55 12.40
N GLU A 3 -25.39 -24.46 13.32
CA GLU A 3 -25.69 -24.27 14.76
C GLU A 3 -24.58 -23.56 15.54
N ASN A 4 -23.34 -23.54 15.03
CA ASN A 4 -22.20 -22.96 15.75
C ASN A 4 -22.12 -21.42 15.62
N SER A 5 -22.73 -20.83 14.59
CA SER A 5 -22.75 -19.38 14.36
C SER A 5 -23.72 -18.63 15.28
N ALA A 6 -24.83 -19.27 15.67
CA ALA A 6 -25.79 -18.72 16.61
C ALA A 6 -25.29 -18.80 18.08
N GLU A 7 -24.57 -19.86 18.44
CA GLU A 7 -23.89 -19.97 19.74
C GLU A 7 -22.69 -19.02 19.86
N LEU A 8 -21.94 -18.76 18.77
CA LEU A 8 -20.89 -17.73 18.75
C LEU A 8 -21.45 -16.31 18.85
N ARG A 9 -22.60 -16.01 18.20
CA ARG A 9 -23.35 -14.76 18.41
C ARG A 9 -23.82 -14.59 19.86
N LYS A 10 -24.18 -15.69 20.54
CA LYS A 10 -24.57 -15.65 21.96
C LYS A 10 -23.37 -15.59 22.91
N ARG A 11 -22.20 -16.10 22.52
CA ARG A 11 -20.95 -16.00 23.30
C ARG A 11 -20.28 -14.62 23.19
N SER A 12 -20.35 -13.94 22.05
CA SER A 12 -19.79 -12.57 21.94
C SER A 12 -20.61 -11.51 22.66
N VAL A 13 -21.86 -11.82 23.03
CA VAL A 13 -22.78 -10.92 23.78
C VAL A 13 -22.81 -11.25 25.28
N LYS A 14 -21.98 -12.20 25.74
CA LYS A 14 -21.93 -12.66 27.14
C LYS A 14 -20.52 -12.58 27.74
N ASN A 15 -19.76 -11.54 27.42
CA ASN A 15 -18.66 -11.12 28.28
C ASN A 15 -19.17 -10.00 29.20
N ASP A 16 -19.11 -10.24 30.50
CA ASP A 16 -19.15 -9.21 31.56
C ASP A 16 -17.88 -8.32 31.48
N SER A 17 -17.63 -7.65 30.34
CA SER A 17 -16.42 -6.87 30.07
C SER A 17 -16.72 -5.44 29.58
N GLY A 18 -17.86 -4.88 29.97
CA GLY A 18 -18.30 -3.55 29.53
C GLY A 18 -17.90 -2.39 30.43
N SER A 19 -17.11 -2.63 31.49
CA SER A 19 -16.65 -1.61 32.44
C SER A 19 -15.14 -1.38 32.29
N PHE A 20 -14.68 -0.19 32.66
CA PHE A 20 -13.24 0.10 32.69
C PHE A 20 -12.48 -0.92 33.55
N PRO A 21 -11.25 -1.34 33.17
CA PRO A 21 -10.47 -2.33 33.92
C PRO A 21 -10.14 -1.91 35.36
N TYR A 22 -10.10 -0.59 35.60
CA TYR A 22 -9.92 0.03 36.90
C TYR A 22 -11.09 0.93 37.22
N SER A 23 -11.54 0.90 38.48
CA SER A 23 -12.55 1.84 38.95
C SER A 23 -12.02 3.27 38.97
N ASP A 24 -12.93 4.24 38.80
CA ASP A 24 -12.59 5.67 38.88
C ASP A 24 -11.88 6.04 40.18
N SER A 25 -12.24 5.40 41.30
CA SER A 25 -11.58 5.58 42.60
C SER A 25 -10.10 5.16 42.60
N VAL A 26 -9.75 4.09 41.88
CA VAL A 26 -8.36 3.60 41.78
C VAL A 26 -7.54 4.53 40.88
N LEU A 27 -8.09 4.92 39.73
CA LEU A 27 -7.43 5.85 38.81
C LEU A 27 -7.22 7.23 39.46
N MET A 28 -8.22 7.75 40.17
CA MET A 28 -8.14 9.03 40.88
C MET A 28 -7.10 9.00 42.00
N LYS A 29 -7.01 7.88 42.74
CA LYS A 29 -5.98 7.72 43.78
C LYS A 29 -4.57 7.69 43.20
N ARG A 30 -4.36 7.00 42.07
CA ARG A 30 -3.07 6.97 41.36
C ARG A 30 -2.70 8.34 40.79
N ALA A 31 -3.67 9.04 40.22
CA ALA A 31 -3.49 10.39 39.70
C ALA A 31 -3.11 11.36 40.82
N SER A 32 -3.78 11.29 41.97
CA SER A 32 -3.48 12.12 43.14
C SER A 32 -2.09 11.83 43.71
N SER A 33 -1.71 10.55 43.89
CA SER A 33 -0.38 10.21 44.41
C SER A 33 0.74 10.66 43.48
N SER A 34 0.58 10.45 42.17
CA SER A 34 1.54 10.90 41.17
C SER A 34 1.66 12.43 41.15
N SER A 35 0.54 13.16 41.28
CA SER A 35 0.54 14.62 41.28
C SER A 35 1.24 15.19 42.51
N SER A 36 0.97 14.63 43.71
CA SER A 36 1.61 15.06 44.95
C SER A 36 3.12 14.79 44.97
N GLU A 37 3.56 13.63 44.47
CA GLU A 37 4.98 13.29 44.37
C GLU A 37 5.73 14.22 43.41
N LEU A 38 5.12 14.49 42.23
CA LEU A 38 5.75 15.32 41.21
C LEU A 38 5.83 16.80 41.62
N LEU A 39 4.78 17.34 42.25
CA LEU A 39 4.74 18.72 42.72
C LEU A 39 5.62 18.95 43.94
N GLY A 40 5.87 17.91 44.76
CA GLY A 40 6.83 17.95 45.86
C GLY A 40 8.29 18.10 45.39
N ASN A 41 8.59 17.75 44.14
CA ASN A 41 9.92 17.84 43.53
C ASN A 41 10.18 19.17 42.79
N LEU A 42 9.17 20.04 42.65
CA LEU A 42 9.29 21.33 41.97
C LEU A 42 9.52 22.46 43.00
N ALA A 43 10.56 23.26 42.77
CA ALA A 43 11.11 24.16 43.78
C ALA A 43 10.35 25.49 43.95
N ASP A 44 9.64 25.99 42.94
CA ASP A 44 8.88 27.25 43.01
C ASP A 44 7.49 27.18 42.33
N GLU A 45 6.61 28.14 42.64
CA GLU A 45 5.23 28.17 42.10
C GLU A 45 5.20 28.48 40.59
N SER A 46 6.16 29.26 40.07
CA SER A 46 6.27 29.55 38.63
C SER A 46 6.53 28.30 37.79
N THR A 47 7.37 27.38 38.28
CA THR A 47 7.67 26.11 37.61
C THR A 47 6.51 25.13 37.69
N LYS A 48 5.69 25.19 38.75
CA LYS A 48 4.44 24.40 38.83
C LYS A 48 3.39 24.90 37.84
N GLU A 49 3.26 26.21 37.66
CA GLU A 49 2.34 26.81 36.70
C GLU A 49 2.76 26.52 35.25
N GLU A 50 4.06 26.67 34.93
CA GLU A 50 4.60 26.30 33.62
C GLU A 50 4.40 24.81 33.30
N TYR A 51 4.63 23.93 34.29
CA TYR A 51 4.37 22.51 34.15
C TYR A 51 2.89 22.21 33.88
N LEU A 52 1.98 22.84 34.63
CA LEU A 52 0.54 22.70 34.43
C LEU A 52 0.11 23.12 33.01
N LEU A 53 0.62 24.24 32.52
CA LEU A 53 0.31 24.74 31.18
C LEU A 53 0.81 23.78 30.08
N ASN A 54 2.05 23.29 30.20
CA ASN A 54 2.59 22.32 29.24
C ASN A 54 1.79 21.01 29.24
N LYS A 55 1.41 20.53 30.43
CA LYS A 55 0.62 19.30 30.57
C LYS A 55 -0.79 19.45 30.02
N LEU A 56 -1.40 20.61 30.22
CA LEU A 56 -2.69 20.95 29.62
C LEU A 56 -2.62 20.94 28.10
N ASP A 57 -1.60 21.58 27.52
CA ASP A 57 -1.42 21.60 26.06
C ASP A 57 -1.24 20.18 25.49
N MET A 58 -0.43 19.34 26.16
CA MET A 58 -0.26 17.94 25.77
C MET A 58 -1.57 17.14 25.84
N PHE A 59 -2.30 17.25 26.95
CA PHE A 59 -3.58 16.55 27.13
C PHE A 59 -4.62 16.99 26.10
N LEU A 60 -4.75 18.29 25.84
CA LEU A 60 -5.70 18.79 24.85
C LEU A 60 -5.35 18.33 23.44
N SER A 61 -4.06 18.30 23.09
CA SER A 61 -3.61 17.77 21.79
C SER A 61 -3.90 16.27 21.66
N ASP A 62 -3.69 15.47 22.72
CA ASP A 62 -3.98 14.03 22.71
C ASP A 62 -5.50 13.77 22.66
N LEU A 63 -6.27 14.55 23.41
CA LEU A 63 -7.72 14.48 23.44
C LEU A 63 -8.33 14.80 22.07
N GLU A 64 -7.87 15.87 21.41
CA GLU A 64 -8.35 16.25 20.09
C GLU A 64 -8.06 15.15 19.06
N PHE A 65 -6.83 14.61 19.06
CA PHE A 65 -6.43 13.52 18.17
C PHE A 65 -7.27 12.24 18.38
N LYS A 66 -7.63 11.93 19.63
CA LYS A 66 -8.36 10.71 19.98
C LYS A 66 -9.88 10.86 19.83
N LEU A 67 -10.46 12.02 20.14
CA LEU A 67 -11.91 12.25 20.02
C LEU A 67 -12.40 12.15 18.58
N ASP A 68 -11.60 12.57 17.60
CA ASP A 68 -11.93 12.40 16.19
C ASP A 68 -12.04 10.91 15.79
N ASN A 69 -11.48 9.98 16.58
CA ASN A 69 -11.61 8.54 16.39
C ASN A 69 -12.77 7.92 17.21
N PHE A 70 -13.30 8.63 18.22
CA PHE A 70 -14.29 8.09 19.16
C PHE A 70 -15.74 8.41 18.82
N GLU A 71 -16.01 9.50 18.08
CA GLU A 71 -17.38 9.90 17.71
C GLU A 71 -18.17 8.78 16.98
N GLU A 72 -17.48 7.85 16.31
CA GLU A 72 -18.09 6.72 15.57
C GLU A 72 -18.41 5.50 16.47
N TYR A 73 -17.78 5.38 17.64
CA TYR A 73 -17.99 4.28 18.61
C TYR A 73 -19.22 4.45 19.51
N MET A 74 -19.87 5.61 19.42
CA MET A 74 -21.03 6.01 20.22
C MET A 74 -22.26 5.11 20.00
N SER A 75 -22.33 4.37 18.89
CA SER A 75 -23.49 3.56 18.54
C SER A 75 -23.61 2.23 19.31
N SER A 76 -22.54 1.73 19.93
CA SER A 76 -22.51 0.39 20.56
C SER A 76 -21.96 0.34 21.98
N SER A 77 -21.82 1.49 22.66
CA SER A 77 -21.10 1.60 23.93
C SER A 77 -21.99 1.46 25.17
N ASN A 78 -21.43 0.89 26.25
CA ASN A 78 -22.10 0.77 27.55
C ASN A 78 -22.34 2.17 28.18
N HIS A 79 -23.27 2.27 29.13
CA HIS A 79 -23.66 3.55 29.77
C HIS A 79 -22.46 4.30 30.38
N GLU A 80 -21.53 3.59 31.01
CA GLU A 80 -20.32 4.16 31.62
C GLU A 80 -19.36 4.78 30.58
N HIS A 81 -19.25 4.16 29.40
CA HIS A 81 -18.44 4.68 28.29
C HIS A 81 -19.12 5.89 27.63
N LEU A 82 -20.45 5.87 27.48
CA LEU A 82 -21.21 7.00 26.94
C LEU A 82 -21.10 8.23 27.84
N GLU A 83 -21.17 8.04 29.16
CA GLU A 83 -21.00 9.11 30.14
C GLU A 83 -19.58 9.71 30.06
N PHE A 84 -18.55 8.86 29.98
CA PHE A 84 -17.17 9.32 29.79
C PHE A 84 -16.99 10.08 28.47
N ILE A 85 -17.46 9.56 27.34
CA ILE A 85 -17.36 10.24 26.04
C ILE A 85 -18.12 11.57 26.05
N SER A 86 -19.32 11.62 26.65
CA SER A 86 -20.09 12.87 26.78
C SER A 86 -19.33 13.93 27.59
N THR A 87 -18.57 13.49 28.60
CA THR A 87 -17.70 14.34 29.40
C THR A 87 -16.56 14.91 28.54
N LEU A 88 -15.94 14.08 27.71
CA LEU A 88 -14.86 14.48 26.81
C LEU A 88 -15.35 15.40 25.68
N LEU A 89 -16.52 15.14 25.08
CA LEU A 89 -17.12 16.00 24.04
C LEU A 89 -17.50 17.36 24.61
N SER A 90 -18.11 17.39 25.80
CA SER A 90 -18.38 18.63 26.55
C SER A 90 -17.09 19.42 26.81
N LEU A 91 -15.97 18.72 27.07
CA LEU A 91 -14.66 19.33 27.23
C LEU A 91 -14.15 19.93 25.90
N LYS A 92 -14.18 19.16 24.80
CA LYS A 92 -13.80 19.60 23.44
C LYS A 92 -14.57 20.85 23.03
N ASP A 93 -15.90 20.82 23.08
CA ASP A 93 -16.76 21.93 22.67
C ASP A 93 -16.48 23.22 23.45
N LYS A 94 -16.12 23.10 24.73
CA LYS A 94 -15.83 24.26 25.60
C LYS A 94 -14.40 24.80 25.44
N VAL A 95 -13.46 23.98 24.95
CA VAL A 95 -12.03 24.31 24.84
C VAL A 95 -11.67 24.91 23.47
N VAL A 96 -12.44 24.64 22.41
CA VAL A 96 -12.04 24.94 21.01
C VAL A 96 -11.85 26.45 20.67
N ARG A 97 -12.15 27.44 21.52
CA ARG A 97 -12.05 28.88 21.14
C ARG A 97 -11.63 29.90 22.21
N LYS A 98 -11.05 29.51 23.36
CA LYS A 98 -10.84 30.46 24.49
C LYS A 98 -9.42 30.39 25.10
N SER A 99 -9.16 31.28 26.07
CA SER A 99 -7.83 31.43 26.70
C SER A 99 -7.46 30.22 27.56
N LYS A 100 -6.15 29.97 27.76
CA LYS A 100 -5.66 28.84 28.58
C LYS A 100 -6.20 28.83 30.02
N GLN A 101 -6.41 30.01 30.60
CA GLN A 101 -6.99 30.14 31.93
C GLN A 101 -8.47 29.73 31.96
N PHE A 102 -9.22 30.02 30.89
CA PHE A 102 -10.58 29.51 30.72
C PHE A 102 -10.60 27.98 30.61
N HIS A 103 -9.60 27.36 29.98
CA HIS A 103 -9.52 25.88 29.87
C HIS A 103 -9.32 25.20 31.23
N MET A 104 -8.47 25.76 32.09
CA MET A 104 -8.24 25.23 33.44
C MET A 104 -9.51 25.26 34.29
N ASP A 105 -10.22 26.39 34.32
CA ASP A 105 -11.47 26.54 35.07
C ASP A 105 -12.56 25.58 34.57
N GLN A 106 -12.63 25.34 33.26
CA GLN A 106 -13.60 24.39 32.68
C GLN A 106 -13.25 22.94 33.00
N ILE A 107 -11.96 22.54 32.95
CA ILE A 107 -11.53 21.19 33.32
C ILE A 107 -11.87 20.92 34.78
N LEU A 108 -11.52 21.85 35.69
CA LEU A 108 -11.84 21.71 37.11
C LEU A 108 -13.34 21.57 37.31
N LYS A 109 -14.14 22.42 36.66
CA LYS A 109 -15.60 22.39 36.78
C LYS A 109 -16.20 21.08 36.26
N ILE A 110 -15.78 20.60 35.09
CA ILE A 110 -16.28 19.36 34.51
C ILE A 110 -15.94 18.17 35.41
N ILE A 111 -14.74 18.17 35.99
CA ILE A 111 -14.31 17.15 36.94
C ILE A 111 -15.08 17.26 38.26
N GLU A 112 -15.31 18.44 38.79
CA GLU A 112 -16.08 18.62 40.02
C GLU A 112 -17.55 18.21 39.82
N ASP A 113 -18.13 18.53 38.67
CA ASP A 113 -19.52 18.19 38.31
C ASP A 113 -19.72 16.68 38.13
N ASN A 114 -18.76 15.95 37.52
CA ASN A 114 -18.90 14.52 37.20
C ASN A 114 -18.15 13.58 38.16
N TYR A 115 -17.07 14.05 38.79
CA TYR A 115 -16.14 13.24 39.61
C TYR A 115 -15.75 13.93 40.93
N GLY A 116 -16.42 15.03 41.34
CA GLY A 116 -16.01 15.82 42.50
C GLY A 116 -15.99 15.05 43.83
N ALA A 117 -16.83 14.02 43.97
CA ALA A 117 -16.82 13.13 45.13
C ALA A 117 -15.53 12.30 45.28
N LEU A 118 -14.77 12.12 44.18
CA LEU A 118 -13.51 11.37 44.16
C LEU A 118 -12.29 12.27 44.32
N LEU A 119 -12.41 13.60 44.13
CA LEU A 119 -11.29 14.52 44.31
C LEU A 119 -11.00 14.76 45.80
N PRO A 120 -9.74 14.61 46.23
CA PRO A 120 -9.38 14.92 47.60
C PRO A 120 -9.57 16.42 47.90
N SER A 121 -10.37 16.72 48.92
CA SER A 121 -10.68 18.09 49.33
C SER A 121 -9.47 18.85 49.89
N SER A 122 -8.41 18.13 50.27
CA SER A 122 -7.17 18.65 50.84
C SER A 122 -6.21 19.28 49.83
N LEU A 123 -6.45 19.08 48.53
CA LEU A 123 -5.57 19.57 47.46
C LEU A 123 -5.81 21.06 47.17
N ASN A 124 -4.75 21.79 46.86
CA ASN A 124 -4.85 23.14 46.33
C ASN A 124 -5.34 23.15 44.87
N VAL A 125 -5.67 24.31 44.31
CA VAL A 125 -6.27 24.42 42.96
C VAL A 125 -5.35 23.82 41.88
N THR A 126 -4.05 24.09 41.95
CA THR A 126 -3.04 23.57 41.01
C THR A 126 -2.92 22.05 41.09
N GLU A 127 -2.89 21.50 42.30
CA GLU A 127 -2.87 20.05 42.55
C GLU A 127 -4.15 19.37 42.07
N LYS A 128 -5.31 19.99 42.28
CA LYS A 128 -6.60 19.50 41.77
C LYS A 128 -6.61 19.45 40.25
N LEU A 129 -6.12 20.50 39.58
CA LEU A 129 -6.04 20.56 38.11
C LEU A 129 -5.11 19.48 37.55
N ILE A 130 -3.91 19.32 38.11
CA ILE A 130 -2.95 18.31 37.64
C ILE A 130 -3.51 16.90 37.89
N THR A 131 -4.14 16.67 39.05
CA THR A 131 -4.79 15.40 39.37
C THR A 131 -5.95 15.10 38.42
N ALA A 132 -6.77 16.10 38.12
CA ALA A 132 -7.88 16.00 37.17
C ALA A 132 -7.41 15.64 35.76
N ILE A 133 -6.38 16.34 35.25
CA ILE A 133 -5.80 16.06 33.93
C ILE A 133 -5.21 14.65 33.91
N ASN A 134 -4.42 14.26 34.92
CA ASN A 134 -3.86 12.92 35.05
C ASN A 134 -4.94 11.81 35.08
N PHE A 135 -6.05 12.07 35.78
CA PHE A 135 -7.16 11.13 35.86
C PHE A 135 -7.85 10.95 34.51
N LEU A 136 -8.19 12.06 33.83
CA LEU A 136 -8.82 12.01 32.51
C LEU A 136 -7.90 11.35 31.48
N ASP A 137 -6.61 11.69 31.49
CA ASP A 137 -5.61 11.11 30.61
C ASP A 137 -5.44 9.60 30.83
N ALA A 138 -5.42 9.16 32.09
CA ALA A 138 -5.39 7.74 32.44
C ALA A 138 -6.67 7.02 31.99
N LYS A 139 -7.86 7.61 32.22
CA LYS A 139 -9.13 7.02 31.81
C LYS A 139 -9.30 6.99 30.29
N LEU A 140 -8.81 8.02 29.59
CA LEU A 140 -8.72 8.10 28.13
C LEU A 140 -7.84 6.98 27.58
N SER A 141 -6.68 6.77 28.19
CA SER A 141 -5.74 5.70 27.82
C SER A 141 -6.32 4.30 28.07
N GLU A 142 -7.10 4.10 29.13
CA GLU A 142 -7.81 2.82 29.36
C GLU A 142 -8.91 2.61 28.32
N PHE A 143 -9.63 3.67 27.93
CA PHE A 143 -10.63 3.60 26.86
C PHE A 143 -10.00 3.21 25.51
N ASP A 144 -8.87 3.83 25.13
CA ASP A 144 -8.12 3.48 23.93
C ASP A 144 -7.73 2.00 23.88
N LYS A 145 -7.24 1.46 25.00
CA LYS A 145 -6.86 0.05 25.09
C LYS A 145 -8.04 -0.87 24.82
N LEU A 146 -9.21 -0.56 25.37
CA LEU A 146 -10.43 -1.33 25.13
C LEU A 146 -10.82 -1.31 23.65
N LEU A 147 -10.68 -0.18 22.97
CA LEU A 147 -10.97 -0.09 21.53
C LEU A 147 -10.00 -0.92 20.69
N ILE A 148 -8.71 -0.84 21.00
CA ILE A 148 -7.67 -1.62 20.32
C ILE A 148 -7.90 -3.12 20.56
N GLU A 149 -8.26 -3.52 21.78
CA GLU A 149 -8.56 -4.90 22.11
C GLU A 149 -9.79 -5.41 21.36
N GLU A 150 -10.87 -4.63 21.31
CA GLU A 150 -12.06 -4.99 20.53
C GLU A 150 -11.72 -5.13 19.04
N GLN A 151 -10.96 -4.18 18.47
CA GLN A 151 -10.50 -4.26 17.08
C GLN A 151 -9.68 -5.52 16.83
N ASN A 152 -8.72 -5.86 17.71
CA ASN A 152 -7.90 -7.05 17.61
C ASN A 152 -8.71 -8.36 17.70
N GLN A 153 -9.83 -8.35 18.42
CA GLN A 153 -10.73 -9.50 18.51
C GLN A 153 -11.65 -9.62 17.29
N LEU A 154 -12.16 -8.50 16.77
CA LEU A 154 -13.19 -8.49 15.73
C LEU A 154 -12.60 -8.56 14.31
N MET A 155 -11.44 -7.95 14.06
CA MET A 155 -10.81 -7.93 12.74
C MET A 155 -10.49 -9.33 12.18
N PRO A 156 -10.00 -10.32 12.96
CA PRO A 156 -9.84 -11.68 12.45
C PRO A 156 -11.14 -12.31 11.97
N ILE A 157 -12.25 -12.08 12.69
CA ILE A 157 -13.59 -12.59 12.33
C ILE A 157 -14.09 -11.90 11.05
N ILE A 158 -13.92 -10.59 10.97
CA ILE A 158 -14.25 -9.80 9.78
C ILE A 158 -13.44 -10.31 8.59
N ASN A 159 -12.12 -10.42 8.72
CA ASN A 159 -11.23 -10.92 7.67
C ASN A 159 -11.61 -12.33 7.20
N GLN A 160 -11.98 -13.22 8.13
CA GLN A 160 -12.45 -14.55 7.76
C GLN A 160 -13.75 -14.49 6.94
N LYS A 161 -14.70 -13.62 7.30
CA LYS A 161 -15.89 -13.40 6.47
C LYS A 161 -15.51 -12.77 5.13
N LEU A 162 -14.57 -11.82 5.13
CA LEU A 162 -14.10 -11.07 3.97
C LEU A 162 -13.53 -11.96 2.85
N MET A 163 -13.02 -13.13 3.22
CA MET A 163 -12.46 -14.11 2.29
C MET A 163 -13.51 -14.71 1.34
N ASN A 164 -14.73 -15.01 1.80
CA ASN A 164 -15.85 -15.60 1.02
C ASN A 164 -15.46 -16.40 -0.26
N VAL A 165 -14.49 -17.30 -0.14
CA VAL A 165 -13.81 -17.92 -1.29
C VAL A 165 -14.71 -18.92 -1.98
N ASP A 166 -15.48 -19.69 -1.21
CA ASP A 166 -16.34 -20.75 -1.72
C ASP A 166 -17.44 -20.21 -2.65
N GLU A 167 -18.07 -19.09 -2.26
CA GLU A 167 -19.09 -18.44 -3.11
C GLU A 167 -18.48 -17.90 -4.40
N ALA A 168 -17.28 -17.32 -4.33
CA ALA A 168 -16.59 -16.82 -5.52
C ALA A 168 -16.17 -17.95 -6.47
N ILE A 169 -15.74 -19.11 -5.94
CA ILE A 169 -15.46 -20.31 -6.74
C ILE A 169 -16.74 -20.80 -7.41
N GLU A 170 -17.85 -20.86 -6.67
CA GLU A 170 -19.14 -21.31 -7.21
C GLU A 170 -19.63 -20.39 -8.35
N LYS A 171 -19.54 -19.07 -8.15
CA LYS A 171 -19.90 -18.08 -9.19
C LYS A 171 -18.98 -18.14 -10.42
N GLY A 172 -17.69 -18.43 -10.21
CA GLY A 172 -16.67 -18.58 -11.26
C GLY A 172 -16.59 -19.97 -11.90
N ALA A 173 -17.40 -20.93 -11.43
CA ALA A 173 -17.40 -22.31 -11.90
C ALA A 173 -17.59 -22.40 -13.42
N ASP A 174 -17.07 -23.48 -14.01
CA ASP A 174 -17.04 -23.70 -15.47
C ASP A 174 -16.32 -22.60 -16.27
N ASN A 175 -15.45 -21.82 -15.63
CA ASN A 175 -14.78 -20.63 -16.18
C ASN A 175 -15.75 -19.50 -16.55
N LYS A 176 -16.83 -19.35 -15.80
CA LYS A 176 -17.73 -18.20 -15.93
C LYS A 176 -17.01 -16.93 -15.45
N LEU A 177 -17.16 -15.84 -16.21
CA LEU A 177 -16.63 -14.55 -15.82
C LEU A 177 -17.55 -13.88 -14.81
N ILE A 178 -16.97 -13.40 -13.72
CA ILE A 178 -17.66 -12.72 -12.63
C ILE A 178 -17.34 -11.23 -12.62
N HIS A 179 -18.05 -10.45 -11.81
CA HIS A 179 -17.78 -9.02 -11.63
C HIS A 179 -16.97 -8.74 -10.37
N PHE A 180 -16.44 -7.53 -10.27
CA PHE A 180 -15.58 -7.07 -9.17
C PHE A 180 -16.14 -7.35 -7.77
N TYR A 181 -17.45 -7.16 -7.57
CA TYR A 181 -18.10 -7.41 -6.27
C TYR A 181 -18.34 -8.89 -5.96
N ASP A 182 -18.15 -9.80 -6.91
CA ASP A 182 -18.21 -11.24 -6.66
C ASP A 182 -16.88 -11.79 -6.15
N LEU A 183 -15.78 -11.02 -6.29
CA LEU A 183 -14.48 -11.41 -5.77
C LEU A 183 -14.46 -11.32 -4.25
N PRO A 184 -13.70 -12.19 -3.58
CA PRO A 184 -13.25 -11.96 -2.21
C PRO A 184 -12.66 -10.57 -2.04
N PHE A 185 -12.85 -9.96 -0.87
CA PHE A 185 -12.44 -8.58 -0.64
C PHE A 185 -10.95 -8.36 -0.92
N HIS A 186 -10.08 -9.29 -0.51
CA HIS A 186 -8.64 -9.19 -0.71
C HIS A 186 -8.17 -9.34 -2.18
N TRP A 187 -9.03 -9.76 -3.11
CA TRP A 187 -8.73 -9.86 -4.55
C TRP A 187 -9.17 -8.60 -5.31
N ARG A 188 -9.83 -7.65 -4.65
CA ARG A 188 -10.40 -6.44 -5.25
C ARG A 188 -9.36 -5.32 -5.34
N GLU A 189 -8.45 -5.40 -6.31
CA GLU A 189 -7.34 -4.44 -6.42
C GLU A 189 -7.72 -3.14 -7.14
N ASN A 190 -8.36 -3.23 -8.32
CA ASN A 190 -8.72 -2.06 -9.12
C ASN A 190 -10.23 -1.92 -9.26
N LYS A 191 -10.83 -1.05 -8.44
CA LYS A 191 -12.28 -0.77 -8.45
C LYS A 191 -12.82 -0.23 -9.77
N TYR A 192 -11.95 0.29 -10.64
CA TYR A 192 -12.34 0.80 -11.96
C TYR A 192 -12.44 -0.30 -13.00
N ILE A 193 -11.99 -1.53 -12.72
CA ILE A 193 -12.20 -2.71 -13.57
C ILE A 193 -13.31 -3.52 -12.92
N VAL A 194 -14.46 -3.61 -13.60
CA VAL A 194 -15.73 -4.07 -13.02
C VAL A 194 -16.09 -5.46 -13.51
N PHE A 195 -15.83 -5.78 -14.77
CA PHE A 195 -16.27 -7.03 -15.40
C PHE A 195 -15.10 -7.88 -15.89
N GLY A 196 -15.41 -9.15 -16.21
CA GLY A 196 -14.46 -10.03 -16.89
C GLY A 196 -13.47 -10.73 -15.97
N TYR A 197 -13.72 -10.79 -14.67
CA TYR A 197 -12.84 -11.49 -13.73
C TYR A 197 -13.01 -13.00 -13.81
N ARG A 198 -11.91 -13.70 -13.56
CA ARG A 198 -11.87 -15.15 -13.35
C ARG A 198 -11.68 -15.42 -11.86
N PHE A 199 -12.18 -16.53 -11.37
CA PHE A 199 -11.86 -17.01 -10.03
C PHE A 199 -11.91 -18.55 -10.02
N ASN A 200 -10.75 -19.18 -9.87
CA ASN A 200 -10.59 -20.61 -10.07
C ASN A 200 -10.10 -21.32 -8.80
N GLY A 201 -10.66 -22.50 -8.54
CA GLY A 201 -10.24 -23.35 -7.43
C GLY A 201 -8.95 -24.12 -7.71
N THR A 202 -8.64 -24.38 -8.99
CA THR A 202 -7.49 -25.22 -9.38
C THR A 202 -6.57 -24.58 -10.42
N HIS A 203 -5.29 -24.97 -10.41
CA HIS A 203 -4.31 -24.55 -11.43
C HIS A 203 -4.71 -24.98 -12.84
N LYS A 204 -5.38 -26.13 -13.00
CA LYS A 204 -5.79 -26.65 -14.31
C LYS A 204 -6.81 -25.73 -14.98
N GLU A 205 -7.79 -25.25 -14.21
CA GLU A 205 -8.79 -24.26 -14.67
C GLU A 205 -8.11 -22.92 -15.01
N ALA A 206 -7.24 -22.43 -14.13
CA ALA A 206 -6.48 -21.21 -14.36
C ALA A 206 -5.67 -21.28 -15.67
N THR A 207 -4.94 -22.37 -15.92
CA THR A 207 -4.18 -22.57 -17.16
C THR A 207 -5.11 -22.66 -18.38
N LYS A 208 -6.24 -23.36 -18.29
CA LYS A 208 -7.20 -23.45 -19.40
C LYS A 208 -7.78 -22.08 -19.77
N SER A 209 -7.96 -21.21 -18.78
CA SER A 209 -8.54 -19.88 -18.98
C SER A 209 -7.62 -18.89 -19.73
N ILE A 210 -6.32 -19.18 -19.88
CA ILE A 210 -5.36 -18.33 -20.62
C ILE A 210 -5.82 -18.06 -22.07
N CYS A 211 -6.50 -19.02 -22.68
CA CYS A 211 -7.02 -18.92 -24.04
C CYS A 211 -8.44 -18.33 -24.11
N GLN A 212 -9.00 -17.84 -23.00
CA GLN A 212 -10.31 -17.19 -22.94
C GLN A 212 -10.16 -15.67 -22.94
N CYS A 213 -11.20 -14.96 -23.36
CA CYS A 213 -11.26 -13.49 -23.30
C CYS A 213 -11.81 -13.04 -21.95
N HIS A 214 -10.98 -12.37 -21.17
CA HIS A 214 -11.23 -11.89 -19.81
C HIS A 214 -10.39 -10.63 -19.54
N ASN A 215 -10.52 -10.04 -18.36
CA ASN A 215 -9.84 -8.78 -18.03
C ASN A 215 -8.30 -8.86 -18.03
N GLU A 216 -7.76 -10.05 -17.73
CA GLU A 216 -6.31 -10.31 -17.77
C GLU A 216 -5.76 -10.73 -19.15
N THR A 217 -6.58 -10.91 -20.19
CA THR A 217 -6.13 -11.52 -21.46
C THR A 217 -5.03 -10.68 -22.10
N PHE A 218 -5.22 -9.35 -22.16
CA PHE A 218 -4.21 -8.47 -22.74
C PHE A 218 -2.91 -8.47 -21.93
N ASN A 219 -2.99 -8.51 -20.58
CA ASN A 219 -1.81 -8.52 -19.71
C ASN A 219 -0.95 -9.77 -19.96
N ILE A 220 -1.59 -10.94 -20.05
CA ILE A 220 -0.92 -12.21 -20.36
C ILE A 220 -0.28 -12.18 -21.75
N TRP A 221 -1.07 -11.88 -22.79
CA TRP A 221 -0.61 -12.01 -24.17
C TRP A 221 0.39 -10.93 -24.58
N SER A 222 0.28 -9.70 -24.06
CA SER A 222 1.25 -8.64 -24.37
C SER A 222 2.67 -9.01 -23.93
N HIS A 223 2.83 -9.59 -22.74
CA HIS A 223 4.13 -10.00 -22.23
C HIS A 223 4.59 -11.36 -22.77
N LEU A 224 3.67 -12.31 -23.02
CA LEU A 224 4.02 -13.58 -23.67
C LEU A 224 4.53 -13.36 -25.10
N LEU A 225 3.84 -12.53 -25.89
CA LEU A 225 4.29 -12.14 -27.23
C LEU A 225 5.62 -11.37 -27.16
N GLY A 226 5.78 -10.47 -26.19
CA GLY A 226 7.03 -9.77 -25.92
C GLY A 226 8.19 -10.73 -25.60
N ALA A 227 7.96 -11.75 -24.79
CA ALA A 227 8.95 -12.77 -24.46
C ALA A 227 9.37 -13.56 -25.71
N MET A 228 8.42 -13.94 -26.58
CA MET A 228 8.73 -14.57 -27.87
C MET A 228 9.54 -13.65 -28.79
N LEU A 229 9.26 -12.35 -28.81
CA LEU A 229 10.06 -11.37 -29.53
C LEU A 229 11.50 -11.31 -28.99
N LEU A 230 11.70 -11.34 -27.67
CA LEU A 230 13.05 -11.36 -27.07
C LEU A 230 13.82 -12.63 -27.42
N VAL A 231 13.16 -13.79 -27.53
CA VAL A 231 13.77 -15.03 -28.02
C VAL A 231 14.23 -14.86 -29.47
N TYR A 232 13.37 -14.34 -30.34
CA TYR A 232 13.76 -14.03 -31.73
C TYR A 232 14.93 -13.05 -31.80
N LEU A 233 14.90 -11.97 -31.00
CA LEU A 233 15.99 -10.99 -30.98
C LEU A 233 17.30 -11.59 -30.50
N SER A 234 17.24 -12.51 -29.53
CA SER A 234 18.42 -13.16 -28.96
C SER A 234 19.06 -14.17 -29.90
N PHE A 235 18.26 -15.02 -30.56
CA PHE A 235 18.79 -16.13 -31.35
C PHE A 235 18.85 -15.88 -32.85
N CYS A 236 18.11 -14.91 -33.39
CA CYS A 236 18.07 -14.61 -34.82
C CYS A 236 18.67 -13.23 -35.12
N HIS A 237 18.17 -12.17 -34.47
CA HIS A 237 18.61 -10.80 -34.79
C HIS A 237 20.05 -10.53 -34.32
N LEU A 238 20.36 -10.70 -33.03
CA LEU A 238 21.69 -10.42 -32.49
C LEU A 238 22.82 -11.13 -33.24
N PRO A 239 22.77 -12.47 -33.47
CA PRO A 239 23.85 -13.16 -34.19
C PRO A 239 24.01 -12.72 -35.64
N SER A 240 22.95 -12.19 -36.27
CA SER A 240 23.00 -11.68 -37.64
C SER A 240 23.70 -10.32 -37.78
N MET A 241 23.87 -9.58 -36.68
CA MET A 241 24.45 -8.24 -36.71
C MET A 241 25.99 -8.27 -36.75
N GLU A 242 26.59 -7.61 -37.75
CA GLU A 242 28.06 -7.44 -37.84
C GLU A 242 28.65 -6.77 -36.59
N LEU A 243 27.96 -5.75 -36.06
CA LEU A 243 28.36 -5.06 -34.83
C LEU A 243 28.49 -6.04 -33.66
N PHE A 244 27.47 -6.89 -33.46
CA PHE A 244 27.48 -7.87 -32.37
C PHE A 244 28.58 -8.93 -32.57
N GLN A 245 28.84 -9.35 -33.81
CA GLN A 245 29.91 -10.30 -34.08
C GLN A 245 31.29 -9.75 -33.69
N SER A 246 31.49 -8.42 -33.82
CA SER A 246 32.72 -7.73 -33.44
C SER A 246 32.97 -7.65 -31.92
N PHE A 247 31.94 -7.87 -31.09
CA PHE A 247 32.07 -7.80 -29.63
C PHE A 247 32.95 -8.92 -29.06
N ASN A 248 33.67 -8.60 -27.98
CA ASN A 248 34.37 -9.61 -27.19
C ASN A 248 33.38 -10.50 -26.41
N MET A 249 33.87 -11.58 -25.81
CA MET A 249 33.02 -12.55 -25.12
C MET A 249 32.30 -11.96 -23.89
N THR A 250 32.92 -11.03 -23.17
CA THR A 250 32.31 -10.37 -22.01
C THR A 250 31.16 -9.47 -22.42
N ASP A 251 31.34 -8.67 -23.47
CA ASP A 251 30.32 -7.76 -23.99
C ASP A 251 29.10 -8.56 -24.52
N LYS A 252 29.36 -9.67 -25.22
CA LYS A 252 28.32 -10.62 -25.65
C LYS A 252 27.57 -11.22 -24.45
N PHE A 253 28.31 -11.63 -23.42
CA PHE A 253 27.73 -12.21 -22.21
C PHE A 253 26.82 -11.21 -21.48
N VAL A 254 27.29 -9.98 -21.27
CA VAL A 254 26.51 -8.94 -20.56
C VAL A 254 25.22 -8.62 -21.34
N LEU A 255 25.29 -8.51 -22.66
CA LEU A 255 24.09 -8.27 -23.48
C LEU A 255 23.11 -9.45 -23.43
N TYR A 256 23.58 -10.69 -23.51
CA TYR A 256 22.72 -11.86 -23.36
C TYR A 256 22.14 -12.00 -21.95
N GLN A 257 22.89 -11.61 -20.92
CA GLN A 257 22.40 -11.57 -19.54
C GLN A 257 21.22 -10.59 -19.42
N PHE A 258 21.32 -9.40 -20.04
CA PHE A 258 20.20 -8.46 -20.12
C PHE A 258 18.99 -9.06 -20.85
N MET A 259 19.21 -9.68 -22.02
CA MET A 259 18.12 -10.32 -22.78
C MET A 259 17.43 -11.43 -21.98
N PHE A 260 18.20 -12.24 -21.24
CA PHE A 260 17.66 -13.27 -20.36
C PHE A 260 16.87 -12.68 -19.19
N CYS A 261 17.39 -11.65 -18.52
CA CYS A 261 16.68 -10.96 -17.44
C CYS A 261 15.38 -10.30 -17.92
N ALA A 262 15.38 -9.71 -19.11
CA ALA A 262 14.20 -9.15 -19.74
C ALA A 262 13.17 -10.23 -20.10
N PHE A 263 13.60 -11.35 -20.67
CA PHE A 263 12.75 -12.52 -20.92
C PHE A 263 12.13 -13.05 -19.61
N HIS A 264 12.96 -13.22 -18.57
CA HIS A 264 12.52 -13.66 -17.26
C HIS A 264 11.45 -12.71 -16.69
N CYS A 265 11.66 -11.39 -16.75
CA CYS A 265 10.66 -10.42 -16.31
C CYS A 265 9.30 -10.57 -17.01
N LEU A 266 9.30 -10.69 -18.34
CA LEU A 266 8.06 -10.85 -19.10
C LEU A 266 7.37 -12.19 -18.81
N MET A 267 8.13 -13.26 -18.60
CA MET A 267 7.59 -14.56 -18.22
C MET A 267 7.05 -14.57 -16.79
N SER A 268 7.72 -13.93 -15.84
CA SER A 268 7.25 -13.77 -14.46
C SER A 268 5.92 -13.03 -14.40
N SER A 269 5.77 -11.95 -15.16
CA SER A 269 4.51 -11.22 -15.32
C SER A 269 3.43 -12.08 -15.97
N THR A 270 3.76 -12.77 -17.07
CA THR A 270 2.82 -13.68 -17.75
C THR A 270 2.31 -14.76 -16.78
N PHE A 271 3.21 -15.31 -15.96
CA PHE A 271 2.88 -16.30 -14.93
C PHE A 271 1.96 -15.71 -13.86
N TRP A 272 2.27 -14.53 -13.32
CA TRP A 272 1.42 -13.84 -12.36
C TRP A 272 0.00 -13.64 -12.89
N HIS A 273 -0.15 -13.00 -14.06
CA HIS A 273 -1.47 -12.72 -14.63
C HIS A 273 -2.24 -13.97 -15.06
N SER A 274 -1.54 -15.07 -15.37
CA SER A 274 -2.18 -16.36 -15.64
C SER A 274 -2.83 -16.96 -14.39
N PHE A 275 -2.24 -16.74 -13.22
CA PHE A 275 -2.59 -17.39 -11.96
C PHE A 275 -3.11 -16.46 -10.84
N SER A 276 -3.26 -15.16 -11.10
CA SER A 276 -3.79 -14.17 -10.15
C SER A 276 -5.22 -14.44 -9.65
N ASN A 277 -5.94 -15.31 -10.36
CA ASN A 277 -7.32 -15.74 -10.12
C ASN A 277 -7.45 -16.97 -9.20
N ILE A 278 -6.34 -17.51 -8.69
CA ILE A 278 -6.37 -18.66 -7.79
C ILE A 278 -6.98 -18.28 -6.43
N ALA A 279 -7.83 -19.17 -5.92
CA ALA A 279 -8.52 -19.04 -4.63
C ALA A 279 -7.59 -19.03 -3.40
N SER A 280 -6.39 -19.60 -3.49
CA SER A 280 -5.40 -19.59 -2.41
C SER A 280 -4.66 -18.26 -2.31
N PHE A 281 -4.97 -17.48 -1.27
CA PHE A 281 -4.36 -16.16 -1.03
C PHE A 281 -2.83 -16.20 -0.87
N PRO A 282 -2.23 -17.08 -0.03
CA PRO A 282 -0.77 -17.10 0.14
C PRO A 282 -0.03 -17.45 -1.16
N LEU A 283 -0.62 -18.33 -1.96
CA LEU A 283 -0.03 -18.74 -3.23
C LEU A 283 -0.11 -17.63 -4.27
N ARG A 284 -1.26 -16.94 -4.34
CA ARG A 284 -1.42 -15.73 -5.14
C ARG A 284 -0.35 -14.69 -4.79
N ASN A 285 -0.19 -14.33 -3.52
CA ASN A 285 0.80 -13.33 -3.12
C ASN A 285 2.23 -13.75 -3.50
N SER A 286 2.55 -15.04 -3.35
CA SER A 286 3.84 -15.57 -3.80
C SER A 286 4.05 -15.38 -5.31
N TYR A 287 3.00 -15.49 -6.12
CA TYR A 287 3.07 -15.26 -7.57
C TYR A 287 3.23 -13.77 -7.92
N ALA A 288 2.61 -12.87 -7.15
CA ALA A 288 2.85 -11.43 -7.27
C ALA A 288 4.33 -11.09 -6.97
N CYS A 289 4.90 -11.69 -5.92
CA CYS A 289 6.31 -11.54 -5.57
C CYS A 289 7.25 -12.02 -6.68
N VAL A 290 6.90 -13.08 -7.41
CA VAL A 290 7.66 -13.56 -8.58
C VAL A 290 7.69 -12.50 -9.69
N ASP A 291 6.58 -11.83 -9.95
CA ASP A 291 6.51 -10.71 -10.92
C ASP A 291 7.39 -9.52 -10.48
N TYR A 292 7.25 -9.10 -9.22
CA TYR A 292 8.10 -8.04 -8.65
C TYR A 292 9.60 -8.38 -8.67
N THR A 293 9.94 -9.65 -8.47
CA THR A 293 11.31 -10.16 -8.63
C THR A 293 11.78 -10.00 -10.08
N GLY A 294 10.92 -10.33 -11.04
CA GLY A 294 11.18 -10.12 -12.47
C GLY A 294 11.55 -8.67 -12.81
N ILE A 295 10.75 -7.72 -12.33
CA ILE A 295 10.99 -6.28 -12.50
C ILE A 295 12.34 -5.87 -11.88
N THR A 296 12.60 -6.31 -10.65
CA THR A 296 13.86 -6.00 -9.93
C THR A 296 15.09 -6.49 -10.68
N VAL A 297 15.04 -7.74 -11.16
CA VAL A 297 16.14 -8.36 -11.91
C VAL A 297 16.37 -7.66 -13.25
N LEU A 298 15.29 -7.28 -13.95
CA LEU A 298 15.38 -6.49 -15.19
C LEU A 298 16.02 -5.12 -14.97
N ILE A 299 15.56 -4.35 -13.98
CA ILE A 299 16.13 -3.02 -13.67
C ILE A 299 17.61 -3.15 -13.33
N THR A 300 17.95 -4.07 -12.43
CA THR A 300 19.33 -4.32 -12.01
C THR A 300 20.21 -4.67 -13.20
N SER A 301 19.76 -5.58 -14.07
CA SER A 301 20.51 -5.97 -15.26
C SER A 301 20.65 -4.82 -16.28
N SER A 302 19.64 -3.97 -16.42
CA SER A 302 19.69 -2.78 -17.28
C SER A 302 20.73 -1.77 -16.79
N VAL A 303 20.79 -1.54 -15.47
CA VAL A 303 21.80 -0.70 -14.83
C VAL A 303 23.18 -1.31 -15.05
N VAL A 304 23.39 -2.57 -14.65
CA VAL A 304 24.69 -3.26 -14.79
C VAL A 304 25.20 -3.25 -16.24
N THR A 305 24.31 -3.48 -17.22
CA THR A 305 24.66 -3.44 -18.64
C THR A 305 25.10 -2.05 -19.07
N THR A 306 24.37 -1.02 -18.64
CA THR A 306 24.75 0.38 -18.90
C THR A 306 26.10 0.74 -18.28
N GLU A 307 26.33 0.34 -17.03
CA GLU A 307 27.58 0.60 -16.30
C GLU A 307 28.78 -0.10 -16.95
N HIS A 308 28.58 -1.34 -17.40
CA HIS A 308 29.60 -2.11 -18.11
C HIS A 308 30.08 -1.38 -19.37
N VAL A 309 29.14 -0.94 -20.21
CA VAL A 309 29.43 -0.25 -21.48
C VAL A 309 30.03 1.13 -21.22
N ALA A 310 29.43 1.90 -20.30
CA ALA A 310 29.83 3.28 -20.05
C ALA A 310 31.23 3.40 -19.41
N LEU A 311 31.62 2.44 -18.58
CA LEU A 311 32.90 2.46 -17.86
C LEU A 311 33.97 1.56 -18.50
N GLN A 312 33.74 1.03 -19.71
CA GLN A 312 34.64 0.07 -20.35
C GLN A 312 36.07 0.58 -20.54
N HIS A 313 36.23 1.89 -20.77
CA HIS A 313 37.52 2.57 -21.00
C HIS A 313 37.96 3.47 -19.84
N VAL A 314 37.29 3.38 -18.71
CA VAL A 314 37.66 4.04 -17.46
C VAL A 314 38.44 3.04 -16.59
N ASN A 315 39.09 3.52 -15.51
CA ASN A 315 39.75 2.64 -14.55
C ASN A 315 38.82 1.52 -14.08
N ALA A 316 39.26 0.27 -14.26
CA ALA A 316 38.48 -0.94 -13.99
C ALA A 316 37.95 -1.01 -12.55
N TRP A 317 38.63 -0.36 -11.59
CA TRP A 317 38.17 -0.28 -10.20
C TRP A 317 36.81 0.40 -10.08
N TYR A 318 36.58 1.53 -10.76
CA TYR A 318 35.29 2.21 -10.71
C TYR A 318 34.17 1.33 -11.25
N ARG A 319 34.43 0.64 -12.37
CA ARG A 319 33.47 -0.29 -12.99
C ARG A 319 33.12 -1.44 -12.06
N ILE A 320 34.12 -2.08 -11.45
CA ILE A 320 33.89 -3.22 -10.54
C ILE A 320 33.10 -2.78 -9.31
N CYS A 321 33.47 -1.66 -8.69
CA CYS A 321 32.81 -1.16 -7.50
C CYS A 321 31.33 -0.80 -7.76
N LEU A 322 31.04 -0.06 -8.83
CA LEU A 322 29.69 0.36 -9.17
C LEU A 322 28.81 -0.84 -9.56
N ILE A 323 29.29 -1.74 -10.43
CA ILE A 323 28.54 -2.95 -10.79
C ILE A 323 28.26 -3.82 -9.56
N THR A 324 29.25 -3.99 -8.68
CA THR A 324 29.07 -4.77 -7.45
C THR A 324 28.02 -4.15 -6.54
N PHE A 325 28.06 -2.83 -6.37
CA PHE A 325 27.06 -2.10 -5.60
C PHE A 325 25.66 -2.22 -6.21
N SER A 326 25.54 -2.11 -7.54
CA SER A 326 24.28 -2.29 -8.27
C SER A 326 23.72 -3.71 -8.11
N VAL A 327 24.57 -4.74 -8.21
CA VAL A 327 24.17 -6.14 -8.00
C VAL A 327 23.71 -6.38 -6.56
N LEU A 328 24.46 -5.92 -5.56
CA LEU A 328 24.08 -6.05 -4.15
C LEU A 328 22.76 -5.33 -3.86
N SER A 329 22.56 -4.14 -4.43
CA SER A 329 21.31 -3.39 -4.32
C SER A 329 20.15 -4.14 -4.97
N GLY A 330 20.38 -4.79 -6.11
CA GLY A 330 19.41 -5.67 -6.75
C GLY A 330 19.03 -6.89 -5.92
N VAL A 331 20.02 -7.55 -5.29
CA VAL A 331 19.78 -8.69 -4.37
C VAL A 331 18.95 -8.25 -3.15
N ALA A 332 19.32 -7.13 -2.52
CA ALA A 332 18.53 -6.55 -1.44
C ALA A 332 17.11 -6.20 -1.91
N GLY A 333 16.98 -5.71 -3.14
CA GLY A 333 15.71 -5.47 -3.80
C GLY A 333 14.82 -6.70 -3.89
N VAL A 334 15.37 -7.83 -4.35
CA VAL A 334 14.64 -9.10 -4.41
C VAL A 334 14.22 -9.53 -3.00
N MET A 335 15.06 -9.39 -1.99
CA MET A 335 14.64 -9.70 -0.61
C MET A 335 13.48 -8.82 -0.14
N PHE A 336 13.48 -7.55 -0.54
CA PHE A 336 12.43 -6.60 -0.17
C PHE A 336 11.08 -6.90 -0.85
N THR A 337 11.10 -7.37 -2.11
CA THR A 337 9.84 -7.71 -2.83
C THR A 337 9.08 -8.88 -2.22
N TRP A 338 9.74 -9.73 -1.43
CA TRP A 338 9.12 -10.85 -0.71
C TRP A 338 8.67 -10.49 0.72
N SER A 339 8.81 -9.22 1.12
CA SER A 339 8.31 -8.75 2.41
C SER A 339 6.77 -8.63 2.39
N PRO A 340 6.05 -9.24 3.35
CA PRO A 340 4.60 -9.11 3.47
C PRO A 340 4.12 -7.66 3.63
N TYR A 341 4.99 -6.78 4.13
CA TYR A 341 4.69 -5.35 4.22
C TYR A 341 4.66 -4.70 2.84
N PHE A 342 5.58 -5.05 1.95
CA PHE A 342 5.73 -4.40 0.64
C PHE A 342 4.66 -4.84 -0.39
N ASP A 343 4.18 -6.08 -0.27
CA ASP A 343 3.19 -6.68 -1.19
C ASP A 343 1.78 -6.08 -1.04
N LYS A 344 1.46 -5.50 0.12
CA LYS A 344 0.16 -4.89 0.41
C LYS A 344 -0.31 -3.91 -0.70
N PRO A 345 -1.57 -3.96 -1.17
CA PRO A 345 -2.07 -3.05 -2.20
C PRO A 345 -1.89 -1.57 -1.85
N GLU A 346 -2.05 -1.20 -0.58
CA GLU A 346 -1.93 0.16 -0.05
C GLU A 346 -0.51 0.72 -0.22
N ASN A 347 0.49 -0.16 -0.21
CA ASN A 347 1.90 0.18 -0.31
C ASN A 347 2.41 0.30 -1.75
N ARG A 348 1.52 0.42 -2.74
CA ARG A 348 1.86 0.62 -4.15
C ARG A 348 2.82 1.80 -4.37
N HIS A 349 2.64 2.90 -3.64
CA HIS A 349 3.51 4.08 -3.72
C HIS A 349 4.95 3.75 -3.28
N LEU A 350 5.12 2.92 -2.25
CA LEU A 350 6.44 2.42 -1.83
C LEU A 350 7.07 1.55 -2.92
N ARG A 351 6.29 0.71 -3.61
CA ARG A 351 6.79 -0.11 -4.72
C ARG A 351 7.31 0.73 -5.87
N ILE A 352 6.52 1.73 -6.30
CA ILE A 352 6.92 2.67 -7.35
C ILE A 352 8.19 3.41 -6.93
N SER A 353 8.23 3.97 -5.72
CA SER A 353 9.40 4.68 -5.20
C SER A 353 10.64 3.79 -5.17
N PHE A 354 10.50 2.53 -4.74
CA PHE A 354 11.60 1.56 -4.70
C PHE A 354 12.16 1.26 -6.09
N PHE A 355 11.31 0.88 -7.07
CA PHE A 355 11.78 0.55 -8.43
C PHE A 355 12.40 1.74 -9.14
N VAL A 356 11.80 2.93 -8.96
CA VAL A 356 12.36 4.18 -9.50
C VAL A 356 13.73 4.44 -8.87
N SER A 357 13.87 4.32 -7.54
CA SER A 357 15.14 4.52 -6.84
C SER A 357 16.23 3.53 -7.30
N LEU A 358 15.86 2.27 -7.53
CA LEU A 358 16.78 1.26 -8.06
C LEU A 358 17.28 1.62 -9.47
N ALA A 359 16.41 2.17 -10.33
CA ALA A 359 16.80 2.64 -11.67
C ALA A 359 17.73 3.87 -11.60
N PHE A 360 17.55 4.75 -10.60
CA PHE A 360 18.41 5.92 -10.38
C PHE A 360 19.86 5.55 -10.03
N LEU A 361 20.17 4.30 -9.67
CA LEU A 361 21.55 3.85 -9.50
C LEU A 361 22.41 4.10 -10.74
N GLY A 362 21.85 3.97 -11.94
CA GLY A 362 22.56 4.26 -13.20
C GLY A 362 22.99 5.73 -13.35
N VAL A 363 22.37 6.67 -12.63
CA VAL A 363 22.77 8.09 -12.62
C VAL A 363 24.13 8.26 -11.96
N SER A 364 24.51 7.39 -11.01
CA SER A 364 25.84 7.47 -10.38
C SER A 364 26.97 7.35 -11.40
N THR A 365 26.84 6.43 -12.37
CA THR A 365 27.80 6.25 -13.45
C THR A 365 27.80 7.43 -14.43
N PHE A 366 26.62 7.99 -14.72
CA PHE A 366 26.51 9.22 -15.52
C PHE A 366 27.26 10.39 -14.87
N VAL A 367 27.05 10.60 -13.57
CA VAL A 367 27.72 11.66 -12.80
C VAL A 367 29.23 11.45 -12.73
N LEU A 368 29.69 10.21 -12.52
CA LEU A 368 31.12 9.90 -12.57
C LEU A 368 31.71 10.27 -13.94
N LEU A 369 31.07 9.87 -15.03
CA LEU A 369 31.54 10.19 -16.39
C LEU A 369 31.46 11.68 -16.71
N TRP A 370 30.46 12.40 -16.21
CA TRP A 370 30.41 13.86 -16.29
C TRP A 370 31.69 14.46 -15.72
N PHE A 371 32.10 14.07 -14.51
CA PHE A 371 33.30 14.62 -13.90
C PHE A 371 34.58 14.22 -14.63
N LEU A 372 34.63 13.02 -15.22
CA LEU A 372 35.83 12.53 -15.90
C LEU A 372 35.98 13.02 -17.35
N LYS A 373 34.87 13.18 -18.10
CA LYS A 373 34.88 13.46 -19.54
C LYS A 373 34.16 14.75 -19.93
N GLY A 374 33.42 15.37 -19.02
CA GLY A 374 32.61 16.57 -19.26
C GLY A 374 31.16 16.27 -19.65
N VAL A 375 30.30 17.28 -19.55
CA VAL A 375 28.83 17.13 -19.67
C VAL A 375 28.39 16.73 -21.07
N SER A 376 28.87 17.46 -22.09
CA SER A 376 28.43 17.28 -23.47
C SER A 376 28.71 15.87 -24.02
N PRO A 377 29.94 15.33 -23.93
CA PRO A 377 30.21 13.98 -24.44
C PRO A 377 29.46 12.90 -23.65
N THR A 378 29.34 13.04 -22.32
CA THR A 378 28.58 12.08 -21.50
C THR A 378 27.10 12.10 -21.83
N PHE A 379 26.50 13.28 -22.03
CA PHE A 379 25.10 13.37 -22.43
C PHE A 379 24.85 12.76 -23.82
N ALA A 380 25.72 13.06 -24.79
CA ALA A 380 25.64 12.47 -26.13
C ALA A 380 25.74 10.93 -26.09
N PHE A 381 26.63 10.39 -25.24
CA PHE A 381 26.79 8.95 -25.05
C PHE A 381 25.57 8.28 -24.41
N TYR A 382 24.89 8.95 -23.47
CA TYR A 382 23.68 8.44 -22.80
C TYR A 382 22.38 8.75 -23.56
N PHE A 383 22.40 9.65 -24.54
CA PHE A 383 21.22 10.05 -25.31
C PHE A 383 20.38 8.87 -25.85
N PRO A 384 20.98 7.78 -26.37
CA PRO A 384 20.22 6.61 -26.82
C PRO A 384 19.27 6.01 -25.76
N LEU A 385 19.62 6.09 -24.48
CA LEU A 385 18.85 5.55 -23.35
C LEU A 385 17.58 6.35 -23.07
N LEU A 386 17.46 7.59 -23.56
CA LEU A 386 16.27 8.42 -23.37
C LEU A 386 15.01 7.73 -23.93
N ARG A 387 15.14 6.90 -24.97
CA ARG A 387 14.04 6.08 -25.51
C ARG A 387 13.49 5.12 -24.46
N SER A 388 14.37 4.44 -23.73
CA SER A 388 13.98 3.52 -22.65
C SER A 388 13.35 4.27 -21.49
N PHE A 389 13.98 5.37 -21.05
CA PHE A 389 13.49 6.19 -19.93
C PHE A 389 12.14 6.84 -20.22
N ALA A 390 11.94 7.36 -21.43
CA ALA A 390 10.65 7.91 -21.84
C ALA A 390 9.55 6.84 -21.82
N SER A 391 9.85 5.64 -22.33
CA SER A 391 8.89 4.53 -22.32
C SER A 391 8.48 4.14 -20.91
N TYR A 392 9.44 3.85 -20.02
CA TYR A 392 9.14 3.50 -18.64
C TYR A 392 8.46 4.65 -17.88
N GLY A 393 8.93 5.89 -18.05
CA GLY A 393 8.38 7.06 -17.39
C GLY A 393 6.91 7.30 -17.76
N ILE A 394 6.57 7.24 -19.04
CA ILE A 394 5.17 7.36 -19.49
C ILE A 394 4.34 6.19 -18.96
N GLY A 395 4.86 4.96 -19.02
CA GLY A 395 4.19 3.78 -18.50
C GLY A 395 3.83 3.89 -17.01
N VAL A 396 4.77 4.35 -16.17
CA VAL A 396 4.55 4.48 -14.72
C VAL A 396 3.44 5.49 -14.43
N VAL A 397 3.32 6.56 -15.23
CA VAL A 397 2.23 7.54 -15.08
C VAL A 397 0.86 6.89 -15.29
N PHE A 398 0.70 6.07 -16.34
CA PHE A 398 -0.55 5.32 -16.55
C PHE A 398 -0.82 4.38 -15.39
N TYR A 399 0.17 3.54 -15.03
CA TYR A 399 0.06 2.61 -13.91
C TYR A 399 -0.41 3.34 -12.64
N ALA A 400 0.26 4.41 -12.23
CA ALA A 400 -0.03 5.13 -11.00
C ALA A 400 -1.42 5.81 -10.98
N THR A 401 -1.90 6.29 -12.13
CA THR A 401 -3.10 7.13 -12.20
C THR A 401 -4.40 6.37 -12.46
N PHE A 402 -4.33 5.11 -12.89
CA PHE A 402 -5.48 4.31 -13.33
C PHE A 402 -6.25 4.93 -14.51
N ILE A 403 -5.58 5.73 -15.33
CA ILE A 403 -6.15 6.30 -16.55
C ILE A 403 -5.93 5.28 -17.68
N PRO A 404 -6.91 5.03 -18.56
CA PRO A 404 -8.19 5.75 -18.72
C PRO A 404 -9.37 5.18 -17.92
N GLU A 405 -9.26 4.01 -17.29
CA GLU A 405 -10.41 3.33 -16.66
C GLU A 405 -11.05 4.15 -15.53
N LYS A 406 -10.27 5.01 -14.86
CA LYS A 406 -10.78 5.95 -13.86
C LYS A 406 -11.81 6.95 -14.42
N TRP A 407 -11.76 7.22 -15.72
CA TRP A 407 -12.68 8.15 -16.40
C TRP A 407 -13.88 7.44 -17.05
N ARG A 408 -14.06 6.14 -16.81
CA ARG A 408 -15.20 5.40 -17.34
C ARG A 408 -16.53 5.99 -16.86
N THR A 409 -17.55 5.92 -17.72
CA THR A 409 -18.89 6.48 -17.43
C THR A 409 -20.02 5.48 -17.68
N ASP A 410 -19.68 4.22 -17.94
CA ASP A 410 -20.62 3.14 -18.18
C ASP A 410 -21.17 2.50 -16.90
N VAL A 411 -20.43 2.57 -15.79
CA VAL A 411 -20.80 2.02 -14.48
C VAL A 411 -20.66 3.08 -13.41
N VAL A 412 -21.53 3.05 -12.40
CA VAL A 412 -21.34 3.82 -11.16
C VAL A 412 -20.26 3.15 -10.31
N VAL A 413 -19.09 3.78 -10.19
CA VAL A 413 -17.97 3.30 -9.38
C VAL A 413 -18.09 3.85 -7.96
N ASP A 414 -17.94 2.99 -6.96
CA ASP A 414 -17.97 3.42 -5.56
C ASP A 414 -16.71 4.22 -5.19
N ASN A 415 -16.92 5.35 -4.53
CA ASN A 415 -15.85 6.21 -4.04
C ASN A 415 -15.55 6.01 -2.56
N LYS A 416 -16.33 5.19 -1.83
CA LYS A 416 -16.06 4.84 -0.44
C LYS A 416 -14.70 4.13 -0.34
N GLU A 417 -13.82 4.69 0.47
CA GLU A 417 -12.58 4.03 0.88
C GLU A 417 -12.92 3.09 2.04
N ILE A 418 -12.61 1.81 1.89
CA ILE A 418 -12.92 0.79 2.88
C ILE A 418 -11.64 0.52 3.68
N CYS A 419 -11.55 1.13 4.86
CA CYS A 419 -10.46 0.86 5.80
C CYS A 419 -10.95 -0.03 6.95
N ASP A 420 -10.04 -0.49 7.81
CA ASP A 420 -10.36 -1.32 8.98
C ASP A 420 -11.48 -0.70 9.84
N ARG A 421 -11.47 0.63 9.98
CA ARG A 421 -12.53 1.35 10.72
C ARG A 421 -13.89 1.20 10.05
N THR A 422 -13.98 1.46 8.75
CA THR A 422 -15.23 1.29 7.99
C THR A 422 -15.73 -0.16 8.05
N LEU A 423 -14.83 -1.14 8.00
CA LEU A 423 -15.19 -2.56 8.12
C LEU A 423 -15.77 -2.89 9.50
N LEU A 424 -15.18 -2.37 10.58
CA LEU A 424 -15.70 -2.53 11.94
C LEU A 424 -17.09 -1.92 12.06
N THR A 425 -17.30 -0.70 11.58
CA THR A 425 -18.61 -0.03 11.60
C THR A 425 -19.66 -0.84 10.84
N LEU A 426 -19.36 -1.25 9.60
CA LEU A 426 -20.27 -2.06 8.79
C LEU A 426 -20.58 -3.43 9.41
N TYR A 427 -19.60 -4.04 10.08
CA TYR A 427 -19.80 -5.30 10.78
C TYR A 427 -20.73 -5.13 12.00
N LYS A 428 -20.50 -4.09 12.81
CA LYS A 428 -21.34 -3.77 13.99
C LYS A 428 -22.78 -3.47 13.58
N GLU A 429 -22.96 -2.75 12.48
CA GLU A 429 -24.29 -2.45 11.91
C GLU A 429 -24.93 -3.63 11.17
N SER A 430 -24.26 -4.78 11.07
CA SER A 430 -24.72 -5.95 10.28
C SER A 430 -24.98 -5.64 8.80
N ARG A 431 -24.30 -4.62 8.25
CA ARG A 431 -24.42 -4.16 6.85
C ARG A 431 -23.29 -4.61 5.93
N LEU A 432 -22.32 -5.34 6.48
CA LEU A 432 -21.14 -5.82 5.75
C LEU A 432 -21.50 -6.61 4.48
N GLU A 433 -22.49 -7.52 4.56
CA GLU A 433 -22.91 -8.34 3.41
C GLU A 433 -23.61 -7.53 2.33
N GLU A 434 -24.51 -6.64 2.73
CA GLU A 434 -25.26 -5.77 1.82
C GLU A 434 -24.34 -4.81 1.05
N GLU A 435 -23.41 -4.17 1.74
CA GLU A 435 -22.56 -3.13 1.15
C GLU A 435 -21.36 -3.71 0.35
N LEU A 436 -20.89 -4.92 0.68
CA LEU A 436 -19.69 -5.51 0.06
C LEU A 436 -19.96 -6.70 -0.85
N TYR A 437 -20.94 -7.56 -0.55
CA TYR A 437 -21.13 -8.84 -1.25
C TYR A 437 -22.34 -8.86 -2.16
N ASN A 438 -23.48 -8.39 -1.67
CA ASN A 438 -24.73 -8.41 -2.44
C ASN A 438 -24.85 -7.24 -3.42
N LYS A 439 -23.75 -6.50 -3.61
CA LYS A 439 -23.67 -5.37 -4.51
C LYS A 439 -23.53 -5.85 -5.95
N THR A 440 -24.39 -5.33 -6.82
CA THR A 440 -24.28 -5.55 -8.27
C THR A 440 -23.84 -4.27 -8.96
N PRO A 441 -23.06 -4.35 -10.05
CA PRO A 441 -22.66 -3.16 -10.80
C PRO A 441 -23.86 -2.42 -11.39
N GLU A 442 -24.01 -1.14 -11.05
CA GLU A 442 -25.06 -0.30 -11.60
C GLU A 442 -24.63 0.32 -12.93
N LEU A 443 -25.25 -0.13 -14.03
CA LEU A 443 -25.00 0.39 -15.37
C LEU A 443 -25.70 1.73 -15.61
N THR A 444 -24.96 2.72 -16.10
CA THR A 444 -25.52 3.99 -16.58
C THR A 444 -26.26 3.79 -17.91
N SER A 445 -26.98 4.81 -18.37
CA SER A 445 -27.62 4.80 -19.70
C SER A 445 -26.61 4.57 -20.83
N LYS A 446 -25.38 5.10 -20.69
CA LYS A 446 -24.30 4.90 -21.64
C LYS A 446 -23.78 3.46 -21.62
N GLY A 447 -23.65 2.87 -20.42
CA GLY A 447 -23.22 1.48 -20.25
C GLY A 447 -24.23 0.48 -20.79
N LYS A 448 -25.53 0.68 -20.53
CA LYS A 448 -26.61 -0.17 -21.07
C LYS A 448 -26.61 -0.19 -22.61
N LYS A 449 -26.26 0.93 -23.25
CA LYS A 449 -26.13 1.07 -24.71
C LYS A 449 -24.75 0.72 -25.24
N LYS A 450 -23.78 0.39 -24.37
CA LYS A 450 -22.36 0.16 -24.72
C LYS A 450 -21.78 1.22 -25.64
N HIS A 451 -22.02 2.50 -25.34
CA HIS A 451 -21.42 3.59 -26.12
C HIS A 451 -19.90 3.54 -26.03
N LEU A 452 -19.17 3.60 -27.15
CA LEU A 452 -17.70 3.49 -27.14
C LEU A 452 -17.01 4.53 -26.23
N THR A 453 -17.56 5.75 -26.18
CA THR A 453 -17.06 6.85 -25.33
C THR A 453 -17.28 6.63 -23.83
N SER A 454 -18.02 5.58 -23.44
CA SER A 454 -18.24 5.25 -22.03
C SER A 454 -17.08 4.49 -21.41
N LEU A 455 -16.12 4.03 -22.23
CA LEU A 455 -14.92 3.28 -21.84
C LEU A 455 -15.20 1.91 -21.21
N TYR A 456 -16.34 1.28 -21.52
CA TYR A 456 -16.66 -0.06 -21.02
C TYR A 456 -15.63 -1.12 -21.43
N TRP A 457 -14.94 -0.90 -22.55
CA TRP A 457 -13.92 -1.80 -23.07
C TRP A 457 -12.63 -1.81 -22.24
N CYS A 458 -12.44 -0.82 -21.35
CA CYS A 458 -11.29 -0.76 -20.43
C CYS A 458 -11.21 -1.98 -19.51
N ASP A 459 -12.32 -2.68 -19.30
CA ASP A 459 -12.31 -3.95 -18.55
C ASP A 459 -11.44 -5.02 -19.22
N TYR A 460 -11.22 -4.95 -20.54
CA TYR A 460 -10.57 -6.00 -21.31
C TYR A 460 -9.31 -5.54 -22.04
N ILE A 461 -9.28 -4.30 -22.51
CA ILE A 461 -8.18 -3.74 -23.31
C ILE A 461 -7.90 -2.30 -22.92
N LEU A 462 -6.65 -1.87 -23.11
CA LEU A 462 -6.21 -0.49 -22.89
C LEU A 462 -6.60 0.10 -21.51
N SER A 463 -6.74 -0.75 -20.48
CA SER A 463 -6.64 -0.28 -19.10
C SER A 463 -5.23 0.24 -18.82
N SER A 464 -5.05 1.02 -17.76
CA SER A 464 -3.75 1.52 -17.33
C SER A 464 -2.69 0.44 -17.21
N HIS A 465 -3.07 -0.74 -16.71
CA HIS A 465 -2.15 -1.88 -16.56
C HIS A 465 -1.81 -2.54 -17.91
N ASN A 466 -2.78 -2.62 -18.83
CA ASN A 466 -2.51 -3.05 -20.21
C ASN A 466 -1.51 -2.10 -20.90
N ILE A 467 -1.71 -0.79 -20.73
CA ILE A 467 -0.86 0.24 -21.30
C ILE A 467 0.55 0.16 -20.67
N TRP A 468 0.62 -0.01 -19.34
CA TRP A 468 1.87 -0.25 -18.62
C TRP A 468 2.66 -1.41 -19.23
N HIS A 469 2.01 -2.54 -19.51
CA HIS A 469 2.66 -3.71 -20.12
C HIS A 469 3.33 -3.40 -21.46
N LEU A 470 2.65 -2.61 -22.32
CA LEU A 470 3.21 -2.17 -23.60
C LEU A 470 4.43 -1.27 -23.40
N PHE A 471 4.38 -0.35 -22.43
CA PHE A 471 5.50 0.55 -22.13
C PHE A 471 6.69 -0.17 -21.47
N VAL A 472 6.47 -1.24 -20.71
CA VAL A 472 7.56 -2.11 -20.23
C VAL A 472 8.27 -2.76 -21.41
N LEU A 473 7.53 -3.36 -22.36
CA LEU A 473 8.14 -3.95 -23.55
C LEU A 473 8.86 -2.88 -24.39
N GLY A 474 8.24 -1.71 -24.59
CA GLY A 474 8.88 -0.56 -25.25
C GLY A 474 10.16 -0.10 -24.55
N GLY A 475 10.17 -0.14 -23.21
CA GLY A 475 11.32 0.21 -22.37
C GLY A 475 12.47 -0.79 -22.53
N ILE A 476 12.17 -2.09 -22.58
CA ILE A 476 13.12 -3.17 -22.86
C ILE A 476 13.72 -3.01 -24.27
N LEU A 477 12.88 -2.82 -25.29
CA LEU A 477 13.34 -2.65 -26.68
C LEU A 477 14.13 -1.35 -26.86
N GLY A 478 13.72 -0.28 -26.19
CA GLY A 478 14.43 0.99 -26.13
C GLY A 478 15.80 0.84 -25.47
N HIS A 479 15.90 0.05 -24.39
CA HIS A 479 17.18 -0.23 -23.73
C HIS A 479 18.09 -1.10 -24.61
N TYR A 480 17.54 -2.18 -25.17
CA TYR A 480 18.24 -3.06 -26.11
C TYR A 480 18.88 -2.29 -27.27
N SER A 481 18.09 -1.45 -27.94
CA SER A 481 18.58 -0.60 -29.04
C SER A 481 19.58 0.45 -28.56
N ALA A 482 19.38 1.04 -27.38
CA ALA A 482 20.32 1.99 -26.79
C ALA A 482 21.68 1.36 -26.49
N ILE A 483 21.73 0.17 -25.90
CA ILE A 483 22.98 -0.51 -25.59
C ILE A 483 23.77 -0.84 -26.86
N LEU A 484 23.11 -1.31 -27.92
CA LEU A 484 23.75 -1.55 -29.21
C LEU A 484 24.35 -0.26 -29.80
N GLU A 485 23.61 0.85 -29.73
CA GLU A 485 24.09 2.15 -30.20
C GLU A 485 25.25 2.67 -29.35
N MET A 486 25.20 2.51 -28.03
CA MET A 486 26.30 2.88 -27.12
C MET A 486 27.58 2.06 -27.40
N PHE A 487 27.45 0.77 -27.67
CA PHE A 487 28.58 -0.05 -28.12
C PHE A 487 29.12 0.39 -29.48
N GLY A 488 28.24 0.77 -30.42
CA GLY A 488 28.62 1.28 -31.74
C GLY A 488 29.38 2.60 -31.66
N ASN A 489 28.91 3.53 -30.82
CA ASN A 489 29.48 4.85 -30.61
C ASN A 489 30.68 4.86 -29.66
N MET A 490 31.06 3.69 -29.13
CA MET A 490 32.14 3.57 -28.15
C MET A 490 33.46 4.13 -28.69
N LYS A 491 33.77 3.90 -29.98
CA LYS A 491 35.01 4.37 -30.62
C LYS A 491 35.15 5.90 -30.64
N ASP A 492 34.05 6.62 -30.70
CA ASP A 492 34.02 8.08 -30.71
C ASP A 492 34.00 8.68 -29.29
N PHE A 493 33.76 7.84 -28.27
CA PHE A 493 33.67 8.23 -26.86
C PHE A 493 34.97 7.97 -26.08
N VAL A 494 35.82 7.02 -26.51
CA VAL A 494 37.17 6.79 -25.97
C VAL A 494 38.06 7.97 -26.28
#